data_AF-A0A7Y4YGK6-F1
#
_entry.id   AF-A0A7Y4YGK6-F1
#
_cell.length_a   1.000
_cell.length_b   1.000
_cell.length_c   1.000
_cell.angle_alpha   90.00
_cell.angle_beta   90.00
_cell.angle_gamma   90.00
#
_symmetry.space_group_name_H-M   'P 1'
#
loop_
_entity.id
_entity.type
_entity.pdbx_description
1 polymer ?
#
loop_
_entity_poly.entity_id
_entity_poly.type
_entity_poly.pdbx_seq_one_letter_code
_entity_poly.pdbx_strand_id
1 'polypeptide(L)'
;MSDKAQVALVNMPFSYSKYPSIQLGTLSALLKSKGIPVDCHHLNVRFAHKIGVPLYEMICEKRALFGEWLFSYLLFRDNPKRAEYPRLFKPVFEQVAKESGQQASFFEDMATRTAPQFLTWALTSIDWGQYKVVGFTSTFDQNVASLTMAKLIKDLYPDVTIVFGGANYDGEMGLEYFRAFPFIDHVVVGEGEEVFPYLVRYLLAGKTGTVPSGVTYREGEKIAFSPNQSLFTDFAKMGPPDYDDYYHLLAE
;
A
#
# COMPACT_ATOMS: atom_id res chain seq x y z
N MET A 1 -25.41 13.83 7.40
CA MET A 1 -23.94 13.71 7.51
C MET A 1 -23.47 13.08 6.21
N SER A 2 -22.38 13.55 5.62
CA SER A 2 -21.94 13.11 4.28
C SER A 2 -21.79 11.59 4.23
N ASP A 3 -22.50 10.92 3.31
CA ASP A 3 -22.41 9.46 3.02
C ASP A 3 -21.04 9.04 2.43
N LYS A 4 -20.11 9.99 2.24
CA LYS A 4 -18.79 9.72 1.70
C LYS A 4 -17.86 9.07 2.73
N ALA A 5 -17.14 8.04 2.29
CA ALA A 5 -16.14 7.37 3.11
C ALA A 5 -15.03 8.32 3.56
N GLN A 6 -14.65 8.21 4.84
CA GLN A 6 -13.52 8.94 5.42
C GLN A 6 -12.28 8.07 5.53
N VAL A 7 -12.36 6.81 5.12
CA VAL A 7 -11.28 5.83 5.15
C VAL A 7 -11.07 5.29 3.75
N ALA A 8 -9.83 5.26 3.30
CA ALA A 8 -9.43 4.59 2.08
C ALA A 8 -8.47 3.45 2.40
N LEU A 9 -8.62 2.32 1.71
CA LEU A 9 -7.67 1.22 1.72
C LEU A 9 -7.05 1.07 0.34
N VAL A 10 -5.74 0.89 0.27
CA VAL A 10 -4.99 0.96 -0.99
C VAL A 10 -4.15 -0.29 -1.18
N ASN A 11 -4.28 -0.88 -2.37
CA ASN A 11 -3.47 -1.98 -2.84
C ASN A 11 -2.64 -1.54 -4.05
N MET A 12 -1.35 -1.31 -3.86
CA MET A 12 -0.44 -0.83 -4.90
C MET A 12 0.17 -1.98 -5.73
N PRO A 13 0.69 -1.71 -6.94
CA PRO A 13 1.62 -2.63 -7.59
C PRO A 13 2.81 -2.99 -6.67
N PHE A 14 3.32 -4.22 -6.62
CA PHE A 14 3.01 -5.38 -7.46
C PHE A 14 2.40 -6.57 -6.69
N SER A 15 1.12 -6.48 -6.31
CA SER A 15 0.31 -7.70 -6.08
C SER A 15 -0.33 -8.16 -7.38
N TYR A 16 -0.53 -9.47 -7.53
CA TYR A 16 -1.30 -10.04 -8.65
C TYR A 16 -2.59 -9.27 -8.91
N SER A 17 -2.89 -9.00 -10.19
CA SER A 17 -4.11 -8.30 -10.60
C SER A 17 -5.28 -9.26 -10.85
N LYS A 18 -5.02 -10.57 -10.90
CA LYS A 18 -6.03 -11.61 -11.17
C LYS A 18 -6.93 -11.93 -9.98
N TYR A 19 -6.50 -11.61 -8.76
CA TYR A 19 -7.22 -11.94 -7.53
C TYR A 19 -7.45 -10.67 -6.70
N PRO A 20 -8.63 -10.54 -6.06
CA PRO A 20 -8.86 -9.45 -5.11
C PRO A 20 -7.89 -9.56 -3.93
N SER A 21 -7.52 -8.42 -3.35
CA SER A 21 -6.76 -8.39 -2.11
C SER A 21 -7.64 -8.86 -0.95
N ILE A 22 -7.29 -10.00 -0.37
CA ILE A 22 -7.94 -10.48 0.85
C ILE A 22 -7.78 -9.48 1.99
N GLN A 23 -6.64 -8.78 2.08
CA GLN A 23 -6.39 -7.79 3.12
C GLN A 23 -7.40 -6.64 3.03
N LEU A 24 -7.61 -6.08 1.82
CA LEU A 24 -8.57 -5.01 1.64
C LEU A 24 -9.99 -5.49 1.88
N GLY A 25 -10.39 -6.64 1.31
CA GLY A 25 -11.76 -7.12 1.46
C GLY A 25 -12.11 -7.50 2.90
N THR A 26 -11.17 -8.10 3.63
CA THR A 26 -11.30 -8.41 5.06
C THR A 26 -11.49 -7.12 5.86
N LEU A 27 -10.60 -6.13 5.71
CA LEU A 27 -10.69 -4.88 6.46
C LEU A 27 -11.90 -4.03 6.05
N SER A 28 -12.30 -4.07 4.78
CA SER A 28 -13.51 -3.41 4.28
C SER A 28 -14.76 -3.95 4.99
N ALA A 29 -14.95 -5.28 4.95
CA ALA A 29 -16.07 -5.93 5.60
C ALA A 29 -16.12 -5.63 7.12
N LEU A 30 -14.96 -5.63 7.79
CA LEU A 30 -14.86 -5.33 9.21
C LEU A 30 -15.23 -3.88 9.54
N LEU A 31 -14.76 -2.91 8.76
CA LEU A 31 -15.10 -1.50 8.96
C LEU A 31 -16.58 -1.25 8.68
N LYS A 32 -17.12 -1.78 7.58
CA LYS A 32 -18.53 -1.65 7.20
C LYS A 32 -19.46 -2.28 8.25
N SER A 33 -19.11 -3.45 8.80
CA SER A 33 -19.87 -4.08 9.90
C SER A 33 -19.92 -3.24 11.18
N LYS A 34 -18.98 -2.29 11.34
CA LYS A 34 -18.88 -1.35 12.46
C LYS A 34 -19.47 0.03 12.12
N GLY A 35 -20.16 0.15 10.99
CA GLY A 35 -20.78 1.40 10.53
C GLY A 35 -19.80 2.44 10.02
N ILE A 36 -18.60 2.04 9.60
CA ILE A 36 -17.56 2.93 9.06
C ILE A 36 -17.49 2.73 7.55
N PRO A 37 -17.96 3.68 6.73
CA PRO A 37 -17.82 3.61 5.28
C PRO A 37 -16.34 3.71 4.87
N VAL A 38 -15.96 2.91 3.89
CA VAL A 38 -14.58 2.75 3.42
C VAL A 38 -14.57 2.48 1.92
N ASP A 39 -13.61 3.10 1.23
CA ASP A 39 -13.36 2.88 -0.20
C ASP A 39 -12.09 2.03 -0.38
N CYS A 40 -12.12 1.02 -1.25
CA CYS A 40 -10.94 0.24 -1.63
C CYS A 40 -10.39 0.65 -3.01
N HIS A 41 -9.13 1.08 -3.05
CA HIS A 41 -8.41 1.47 -4.26
C HIS A 41 -7.44 0.38 -4.71
N HIS A 42 -7.84 -0.40 -5.71
CA HIS A 42 -7.04 -1.48 -6.33
C HIS A 42 -6.12 -0.94 -7.43
N LEU A 43 -5.17 -0.08 -7.05
CA LEU A 43 -4.21 0.55 -7.96
C LEU A 43 -3.29 -0.46 -8.66
N ASN A 44 -3.09 -1.63 -8.07
CA ASN A 44 -2.43 -2.78 -8.71
C ASN A 44 -3.11 -3.19 -10.03
N VAL A 45 -4.45 -3.24 -10.06
CA VAL A 45 -5.23 -3.62 -11.25
C VAL A 45 -5.16 -2.53 -12.32
N ARG A 46 -5.27 -1.27 -11.92
CA ARG A 46 -5.14 -0.12 -12.85
C ARG A 46 -3.77 -0.06 -13.50
N PHE A 47 -2.70 -0.32 -12.75
CA PHE A 47 -1.36 -0.37 -13.32
C PHE A 47 -1.17 -1.57 -14.25
N ALA A 48 -1.72 -2.73 -13.89
CA ALA A 48 -1.71 -3.91 -14.76
C ALA A 48 -2.39 -3.63 -16.11
N HIS A 49 -3.54 -2.96 -16.10
CA HIS A 49 -4.19 -2.50 -17.32
C HIS A 49 -3.29 -1.53 -18.12
N LYS A 50 -2.65 -0.57 -17.44
CA LYS A 50 -1.78 0.44 -18.08
C LYS A 50 -0.57 -0.14 -18.81
N ILE A 51 0.07 -1.17 -18.25
CA ILE A 51 1.30 -1.76 -18.83
C ILE A 51 1.04 -3.06 -19.62
N GLY A 52 -0.20 -3.55 -19.59
CA GLY A 52 -0.58 -4.84 -20.13
C GLY A 52 -0.50 -5.95 -19.09
N VAL A 53 -1.62 -6.65 -18.89
CA VAL A 53 -1.76 -7.72 -17.88
C VAL A 53 -0.70 -8.83 -18.03
N PRO A 54 -0.35 -9.33 -19.23
CA PRO A 54 0.68 -10.37 -19.35
C PRO A 54 2.05 -9.93 -18.82
N LEU A 55 2.47 -8.69 -19.10
CA LEU A 55 3.73 -8.13 -18.62
C LEU A 55 3.68 -7.93 -17.10
N TYR A 56 2.59 -7.35 -16.59
CA TYR A 56 2.40 -7.13 -15.17
C TYR A 56 2.49 -8.42 -14.35
N GLU A 57 1.80 -9.46 -14.80
CA GLU A 57 1.75 -10.75 -14.12
C GLU A 57 3.11 -11.45 -14.14
N MET A 58 3.83 -11.38 -15.27
CA MET A 58 5.21 -11.91 -15.33
C MET A 58 6.12 -11.20 -14.31
N ILE A 59 6.03 -9.86 -14.18
CA ILE A 59 6.81 -9.12 -13.18
C ILE A 59 6.45 -9.59 -11.75
N CYS A 60 5.15 -9.78 -11.47
CA CYS A 60 4.68 -10.26 -10.17
C CYS A 60 5.17 -11.69 -9.84
N GLU A 61 5.30 -12.56 -10.84
CA GLU A 61 5.79 -13.94 -10.66
C GLU A 61 7.28 -13.99 -10.36
N LYS A 62 8.09 -13.10 -10.95
CA LYS A 62 9.54 -13.10 -10.78
C LYS A 62 10.01 -12.68 -9.40
N ARG A 63 9.30 -11.74 -8.74
CA ARG A 63 9.58 -11.26 -7.37
C ARG A 63 11.06 -10.97 -7.09
N ALA A 64 11.72 -10.34 -8.05
CA ALA A 64 13.15 -10.08 -8.01
C ALA A 64 13.46 -8.64 -7.58
N LEU A 65 12.57 -8.04 -6.76
CA LEU A 65 12.61 -6.62 -6.36
C LEU A 65 12.55 -5.64 -7.55
N PHE A 66 12.15 -6.15 -8.72
CA PHE A 66 12.04 -5.37 -9.94
C PHE A 66 10.97 -4.29 -9.81
N GLY A 67 9.85 -4.65 -9.19
CA GLY A 67 8.75 -3.73 -8.92
C GLY A 67 9.16 -2.59 -7.98
N GLU A 68 9.99 -2.90 -6.99
CA GLU A 68 10.54 -1.92 -6.04
C GLU A 68 11.41 -0.89 -6.77
N TRP A 69 12.31 -1.36 -7.65
CA TRP A 69 13.11 -0.46 -8.48
C TRP A 69 12.24 0.40 -9.40
N LEU A 70 11.20 -0.17 -10.00
CA LEU A 70 10.34 0.55 -10.94
C LEU A 70 9.70 1.80 -10.32
N PHE A 71 9.22 1.69 -9.09
CA PHE A 71 8.58 2.79 -8.37
C PHE A 71 9.56 3.68 -7.58
N SER A 72 10.85 3.32 -7.53
CA SER A 72 11.86 4.07 -6.76
C SER A 72 12.20 5.47 -7.30
N TYR A 73 11.82 5.78 -8.55
CA TYR A 73 12.30 7.00 -9.24
C TYR A 73 11.95 8.30 -8.51
N LEU A 74 10.72 8.43 -8.00
CA LEU A 74 10.30 9.66 -7.34
C LEU A 74 10.79 9.71 -5.88
N LEU A 75 10.60 8.64 -5.12
CA LEU A 75 10.94 8.62 -3.68
C LEU A 75 12.45 8.69 -3.42
N PHE A 76 13.27 8.10 -4.30
CA PHE A 76 14.72 8.04 -4.17
C PHE A 76 15.45 8.75 -5.32
N ARG A 77 14.86 9.83 -5.87
CA ARG A 77 15.40 10.52 -7.07
C ARG A 77 16.86 10.94 -6.90
N ASP A 78 17.20 11.41 -5.69
CA ASP A 78 18.51 11.96 -5.36
C ASP A 78 19.49 10.89 -4.84
N ASN A 79 19.07 9.62 -4.79
CA ASN A 79 19.94 8.53 -4.37
C ASN A 79 20.79 8.05 -5.57
N PRO A 80 22.12 8.28 -5.56
CA PRO A 80 22.98 7.91 -6.70
C PRO A 80 22.98 6.39 -6.98
N LYS A 81 22.76 5.57 -5.96
CA LYS A 81 22.73 4.10 -6.09
C LYS A 81 21.53 3.60 -6.90
N ARG A 82 20.50 4.43 -7.10
CA ARG A 82 19.33 4.04 -7.91
C ARG A 82 19.74 3.72 -9.36
N ALA A 83 20.63 4.51 -9.94
CA ALA A 83 21.12 4.30 -11.31
C ALA A 83 22.06 3.08 -11.43
N GLU A 84 22.59 2.58 -10.30
CA GLU A 84 23.41 1.38 -10.26
C GLU A 84 22.57 0.10 -10.23
N TYR A 85 21.32 0.17 -9.78
CA TYR A 85 20.46 -0.98 -9.54
C TYR A 85 20.32 -1.93 -10.75
N PRO A 86 20.02 -1.47 -11.98
CA PRO A 86 19.93 -2.35 -13.14
C PRO A 86 21.24 -3.05 -13.48
N ARG A 87 22.39 -2.42 -13.17
CA ARG A 87 23.72 -2.99 -13.39
C ARG A 87 24.04 -4.06 -12.34
N LEU A 88 23.70 -3.81 -11.07
CA LEU A 88 23.92 -4.75 -9.98
C LEU A 88 23.05 -6.00 -10.11
N PHE A 89 21.80 -5.84 -10.54
CA PHE A 89 20.84 -6.92 -10.74
C PHE A 89 20.69 -7.31 -12.21
N LYS A 90 21.75 -7.11 -13.01
CA LYS A 90 21.74 -7.34 -14.47
C LYS A 90 21.11 -8.68 -14.90
N PRO A 91 21.39 -9.85 -14.26
CA PRO A 91 20.77 -11.10 -14.66
C PRO A 91 19.23 -11.10 -14.58
N VAL A 92 18.67 -10.41 -13.57
CA VAL A 92 17.22 -10.25 -13.42
C VAL A 92 16.66 -9.45 -14.59
N PHE A 93 17.30 -8.31 -14.91
CA PHE A 93 16.87 -7.44 -16.00
C PHE A 93 16.97 -8.11 -17.37
N GLU A 94 18.06 -8.84 -17.64
CA GLU A 94 18.23 -9.59 -18.89
C GLU A 94 17.17 -10.70 -19.03
N GLN A 95 16.84 -11.38 -17.94
CA GLN A 95 15.79 -12.40 -17.94
C GLN A 95 14.42 -11.78 -18.19
N VAL A 96 14.06 -10.72 -17.47
CA VAL A 96 12.79 -9.99 -17.63
C VAL A 96 12.65 -9.45 -19.06
N ALA A 97 13.72 -8.89 -19.62
CA ALA A 97 13.78 -8.43 -21.01
C ALA A 97 13.55 -9.57 -22.01
N LYS A 98 14.28 -10.68 -21.84
CA LYS A 98 14.16 -11.85 -22.72
C LYS A 98 12.75 -12.43 -22.71
N GLU A 99 12.15 -12.60 -21.53
CA GLU A 99 10.84 -13.24 -21.38
C GLU A 99 9.67 -12.32 -21.80
N SER A 100 9.79 -11.02 -21.58
CA SER A 100 8.81 -10.04 -22.06
C SER A 100 8.93 -9.73 -23.55
N GLY A 101 10.04 -10.11 -24.19
CA GLY A 101 10.38 -9.68 -25.54
C GLY A 101 10.71 -8.18 -25.64
N GLN A 102 10.96 -7.50 -24.51
CA GLN A 102 11.26 -6.08 -24.44
C GLN A 102 12.77 -5.83 -24.33
N GLN A 103 13.20 -4.62 -24.69
CA GLN A 103 14.58 -4.18 -24.49
C GLN A 103 14.78 -3.61 -23.08
N ALA A 104 16.03 -3.57 -22.58
CA ALA A 104 16.31 -3.00 -21.26
C ALA A 104 15.86 -1.53 -21.13
N SER A 105 15.99 -0.74 -22.21
CA SER A 105 15.55 0.66 -22.28
C SER A 105 14.05 0.84 -22.04
N PHE A 106 13.22 -0.14 -22.41
CA PHE A 106 11.78 -0.12 -22.14
C PHE A 106 11.51 -0.05 -20.64
N PHE A 107 12.27 -0.80 -19.82
CA PHE A 107 12.09 -0.80 -18.37
C PHE A 107 12.65 0.46 -17.70
N GLU A 108 13.74 1.02 -18.22
CA GLU A 108 14.23 2.34 -17.81
C GLU A 108 13.18 3.42 -18.08
N ASP A 109 12.54 3.37 -19.24
CA ASP A 109 11.42 4.24 -19.60
C ASP A 109 10.22 4.02 -18.69
N MET A 110 9.89 2.77 -18.35
CA MET A 110 8.82 2.51 -17.41
C MET A 110 9.12 3.13 -16.04
N ALA A 111 10.35 2.99 -15.53
CA ALA A 111 10.73 3.50 -14.22
C ALA A 111 10.76 5.03 -14.17
N THR A 112 11.21 5.68 -15.25
CA THR A 112 11.42 7.14 -15.30
C THR A 112 10.22 7.92 -15.84
N ARG A 113 9.32 7.26 -16.58
CA ARG A 113 8.16 7.90 -17.23
C ARG A 113 6.85 7.22 -16.83
N THR A 114 6.68 5.94 -17.13
CA THR A 114 5.37 5.25 -16.97
C THR A 114 4.90 5.18 -15.51
N ALA A 115 5.77 4.80 -14.58
CA ALA A 115 5.44 4.72 -13.15
C ALA A 115 5.19 6.13 -12.55
N PRO A 116 6.03 7.15 -12.80
CA PRO A 116 5.73 8.53 -12.38
C PRO A 116 4.42 9.08 -12.95
N GLN A 117 4.12 8.82 -14.23
CA GLN A 117 2.85 9.22 -14.84
C GLN A 117 1.66 8.51 -14.19
N PHE A 118 1.80 7.22 -13.87
CA PHE A 118 0.77 6.47 -13.16
C PHE A 118 0.52 7.02 -11.75
N LEU A 119 1.57 7.29 -10.98
CA LEU A 119 1.45 7.89 -9.66
C LEU A 119 0.82 9.29 -9.72
N THR A 120 1.18 10.09 -10.72
CA THR A 120 0.59 11.42 -10.94
C THR A 120 -0.91 11.30 -11.26
N TRP A 121 -1.28 10.35 -12.12
CA TRP A 121 -2.68 10.05 -12.40
C TRP A 121 -3.41 9.63 -11.12
N ALA A 122 -2.90 8.66 -10.37
CA ALA A 122 -3.54 8.18 -9.14
C ALA A 122 -3.68 9.29 -8.08
N LEU A 123 -2.69 10.19 -7.97
CA LEU A 123 -2.73 11.34 -7.07
C LEU A 123 -3.80 12.37 -7.47
N THR A 124 -4.07 12.51 -8.77
CA THR A 124 -4.97 13.55 -9.30
C THR A 124 -6.37 13.04 -9.62
N SER A 125 -6.55 11.72 -9.81
CA SER A 125 -7.84 11.09 -10.11
C SER A 125 -8.65 10.71 -8.89
N ILE A 126 -8.02 10.63 -7.71
CA ILE A 126 -8.66 10.28 -6.45
C ILE A 126 -8.64 11.52 -5.55
N ASP A 127 -9.80 11.89 -5.00
CA ASP A 127 -9.92 12.98 -4.03
C ASP A 127 -9.37 12.51 -2.67
N TRP A 128 -8.04 12.48 -2.53
CA TRP A 128 -7.38 12.02 -1.31
C TRP A 128 -7.68 12.91 -0.10
N GLY A 129 -7.97 14.20 -0.34
CA GLY A 129 -8.28 15.17 0.72
C GLY A 129 -9.61 14.90 1.44
N GLN A 130 -10.50 14.08 0.85
CA GLN A 130 -11.73 13.66 1.51
C GLN A 130 -11.48 12.67 2.66
N TYR A 131 -10.39 11.90 2.59
CA TYR A 131 -10.10 10.86 3.56
C TYR A 131 -9.42 11.43 4.81
N LYS A 132 -9.73 10.87 5.97
CA LYS A 132 -9.01 11.10 7.22
C LYS A 132 -7.93 10.05 7.44
N VAL A 133 -8.15 8.84 6.92
CA VAL A 133 -7.22 7.71 7.05
C VAL A 133 -7.03 7.06 5.68
N VAL A 134 -5.79 6.85 5.27
CA VAL A 134 -5.43 6.04 4.10
C VAL A 134 -4.55 4.89 4.58
N GLY A 135 -5.07 3.67 4.50
CA GLY A 135 -4.39 2.44 4.88
C GLY A 135 -3.79 1.74 3.66
N PHE A 136 -2.50 1.47 3.69
CA PHE A 136 -1.80 0.69 2.66
C PHE A 136 -1.59 -0.73 3.16
N THR A 137 -2.00 -1.70 2.34
CA THR A 137 -1.49 -3.07 2.48
C THR A 137 -0.21 -3.21 1.65
N SER A 138 0.80 -3.86 2.22
CA SER A 138 2.07 -4.11 1.54
C SER A 138 2.56 -5.54 1.80
N THR A 139 2.66 -6.32 0.73
CA THR A 139 3.16 -7.69 0.70
C THR A 139 4.05 -7.87 -0.53
N PHE A 140 5.18 -8.58 -0.40
CA PHE A 140 6.13 -8.80 -1.51
C PHE A 140 6.65 -7.47 -2.11
N ASP A 141 6.74 -7.36 -3.44
CA ASP A 141 7.32 -6.22 -4.17
C ASP A 141 6.36 -5.00 -4.29
N GLN A 142 5.58 -4.71 -3.23
CA GLN A 142 4.63 -3.60 -3.17
C GLN A 142 5.16 -2.36 -2.45
N ASN A 143 6.31 -2.46 -1.78
CA ASN A 143 6.61 -1.56 -0.68
C ASN A 143 6.94 -0.15 -1.15
N VAL A 144 7.85 0.01 -2.10
CA VAL A 144 8.29 1.30 -2.64
C VAL A 144 7.17 1.96 -3.43
N ALA A 145 6.32 1.21 -4.12
CA ALA A 145 5.13 1.76 -4.76
C ALA A 145 4.19 2.40 -3.73
N SER A 146 3.89 1.67 -2.64
CA SER A 146 3.09 2.17 -1.51
C SER A 146 3.74 3.35 -0.80
N LEU A 147 5.02 3.28 -0.46
CA LEU A 147 5.77 4.37 0.18
C LEU A 147 5.78 5.63 -0.69
N THR A 148 6.00 5.47 -2.00
CA THR A 148 6.04 6.62 -2.92
C THR A 148 4.67 7.27 -3.02
N MET A 149 3.59 6.49 -3.17
CA MET A 149 2.24 7.04 -3.21
C MET A 149 1.86 7.71 -1.89
N ALA A 150 2.16 7.08 -0.75
CA ALA A 150 1.92 7.65 0.57
C ALA A 150 2.65 8.98 0.78
N LYS A 151 3.91 9.09 0.35
CA LYS A 151 4.66 10.35 0.39
C LYS A 151 4.02 11.44 -0.46
N LEU A 152 3.60 11.11 -1.68
CA LEU A 152 2.93 12.06 -2.57
C LEU A 152 1.59 12.55 -2.00
N ILE A 153 0.80 11.65 -1.41
CA ILE A 153 -0.43 12.02 -0.70
C ILE A 153 -0.11 12.94 0.46
N LYS A 154 0.85 12.57 1.33
CA LYS A 154 1.19 13.36 2.53
C LYS A 154 1.72 14.75 2.19
N ASP A 155 2.49 14.88 1.11
CA ASP A 155 3.02 16.18 0.67
C ASP A 155 1.92 17.16 0.23
N LEU A 156 0.85 16.64 -0.38
CA LEU A 156 -0.26 17.46 -0.87
C LEU A 156 -1.38 17.61 0.17
N TYR A 157 -1.59 16.60 1.00
CA TYR A 157 -2.64 16.50 2.01
C TYR A 157 -2.04 16.12 3.38
N PRO A 158 -1.35 17.07 4.05
CA PRO A 158 -0.61 16.79 5.28
C PRO A 158 -1.47 16.26 6.44
N ASP A 159 -2.75 16.61 6.44
CA ASP A 159 -3.73 16.20 7.46
C ASP A 159 -4.24 14.75 7.29
N VAL A 160 -4.01 14.12 6.13
CA VAL A 160 -4.40 12.73 5.88
C VAL A 160 -3.51 11.82 6.72
N THR A 161 -4.11 10.95 7.54
CA THR A 161 -3.34 9.97 8.32
C THR A 161 -2.99 8.77 7.45
N ILE A 162 -1.69 8.50 7.30
CA ILE A 162 -1.12 7.38 6.55
C ILE A 162 -0.85 6.21 7.49
N VAL A 163 -1.48 5.07 7.20
CA VAL A 163 -1.31 3.82 7.96
C VAL A 163 -0.77 2.75 7.05
N PHE A 164 0.21 1.98 7.53
CA PHE A 164 0.74 0.81 6.81
C PHE A 164 0.52 -0.48 7.58
N GLY A 165 0.35 -1.58 6.85
CA GLY A 165 0.31 -2.94 7.38
C GLY A 165 0.55 -3.98 6.28
N GLY A 166 0.38 -5.25 6.62
CA GLY A 166 0.69 -6.39 5.74
C GLY A 166 2.09 -6.96 5.99
N ALA A 167 2.44 -8.01 5.26
CA ALA A 167 3.61 -8.84 5.58
C ALA A 167 4.95 -8.08 5.59
N ASN A 168 5.10 -7.02 4.79
CA ASN A 168 6.32 -6.21 4.78
C ASN A 168 6.49 -5.35 6.05
N TYR A 169 5.43 -5.19 6.83
CA TYR A 169 5.39 -4.36 8.04
C TYR A 169 5.22 -5.21 9.31
N ASP A 170 5.27 -6.54 9.19
CA ASP A 170 5.19 -7.41 10.34
C ASP A 170 6.52 -7.46 11.12
N GLY A 171 6.42 -7.65 12.43
CA GLY A 171 7.55 -7.65 13.36
C GLY A 171 8.44 -6.41 13.28
N GLU A 172 9.76 -6.63 13.36
CA GLU A 172 10.78 -5.57 13.39
C GLU A 172 10.80 -4.72 12.11
N MET A 173 10.42 -5.29 10.95
CA MET A 173 10.40 -4.55 9.69
C MET A 173 9.44 -3.35 9.76
N GLY A 174 8.26 -3.52 10.37
CA GLY A 174 7.31 -2.43 10.55
C GLY A 174 7.86 -1.28 11.36
N LEU A 175 8.61 -1.57 12.43
CA LEU A 175 9.25 -0.56 13.27
C LEU A 175 10.34 0.19 12.50
N GLU A 176 11.14 -0.52 11.71
CA GLU A 176 12.22 0.09 10.93
C GLU A 176 11.71 0.94 9.77
N TYR A 177 10.64 0.52 9.09
CA TYR A 177 9.98 1.37 8.09
C TYR A 177 9.40 2.63 8.74
N PHE A 178 8.74 2.49 9.89
CA PHE A 178 8.19 3.63 10.63
C PHE A 178 9.27 4.63 11.07
N ARG A 179 10.44 4.12 11.47
CA ARG A 179 11.61 4.93 11.83
C ARG A 179 12.22 5.62 10.61
N ALA A 180 12.35 4.91 9.49
CA ALA A 180 13.02 5.39 8.28
C ALA A 180 12.19 6.42 7.50
N PHE A 181 10.85 6.33 7.57
CA PHE A 181 9.93 7.14 6.77
C PHE A 181 8.99 7.99 7.65
N PRO A 182 9.37 9.25 7.96
CA PRO A 182 8.62 10.12 8.88
C PRO A 182 7.18 10.44 8.45
N PHE A 183 6.86 10.28 7.17
CA PHE A 183 5.53 10.53 6.61
C PHE A 183 4.52 9.39 6.88
N ILE A 184 4.96 8.24 7.39
CA ILE A 184 4.06 7.19 7.89
C ILE A 184 3.61 7.61 9.30
N ASP A 185 2.31 7.71 9.55
CA ASP A 185 1.78 8.13 10.86
C ASP A 185 1.57 6.96 11.81
N HIS A 186 1.17 5.80 11.28
CA HIS A 186 1.00 4.57 12.04
C HIS A 186 1.42 3.33 11.24
N VAL A 187 1.90 2.30 11.94
CA VAL A 187 2.07 0.96 11.39
C VAL A 187 1.27 -0.01 12.26
N VAL A 188 0.46 -0.86 11.63
CA VAL A 188 -0.16 -2.02 12.28
C VAL A 188 0.76 -3.21 12.07
N VAL A 189 1.27 -3.74 13.17
CA VAL A 189 2.19 -4.89 13.23
C VAL A 189 1.40 -6.13 13.63
N GLY A 190 1.51 -7.21 12.86
CA GLY A 190 0.73 -8.43 13.04
C GLY A 190 -0.67 -8.38 12.40
N GLU A 191 -1.62 -9.09 13.02
CA GLU A 191 -3.00 -9.21 12.57
C GLU A 191 -3.75 -7.86 12.69
N GLY A 192 -4.39 -7.45 11.59
CA GLY A 192 -5.06 -6.15 11.49
C GLY A 192 -6.56 -6.19 11.80
N GLU A 193 -7.15 -7.38 11.87
CA GLU A 193 -8.58 -7.64 11.91
C GLU A 193 -9.26 -6.96 13.12
N GLU A 194 -8.61 -6.99 14.28
CA GLU A 194 -9.08 -6.25 15.45
C GLU A 194 -8.43 -4.86 15.55
N VAL A 195 -7.11 -4.82 15.39
CA VAL A 195 -6.27 -3.65 15.68
C VAL A 195 -6.63 -2.48 14.78
N PHE A 196 -6.77 -2.71 13.48
CA PHE A 196 -6.98 -1.62 12.51
C PHE A 196 -8.35 -0.96 12.68
N PRO A 197 -9.48 -1.68 12.83
CA PRO A 197 -10.76 -1.03 13.14
C PRO A 197 -10.77 -0.23 14.46
N TYR A 198 -10.03 -0.67 15.49
CA TYR A 198 -9.87 0.13 16.71
C TYR A 198 -9.05 1.41 16.44
N LEU A 199 -7.96 1.30 15.68
CA LEU A 199 -7.15 2.44 15.29
C LEU A 199 -7.96 3.46 14.49
N VAL A 200 -8.72 3.01 13.50
CA VAL A 200 -9.58 3.88 12.68
C VAL A 200 -10.59 4.64 13.55
N ARG A 201 -11.27 3.96 14.49
CA ARG A 201 -12.17 4.65 15.43
C ARG A 201 -11.45 5.68 16.29
N TYR A 202 -10.29 5.32 16.83
CA TYR A 202 -9.46 6.23 17.61
C TYR A 202 -9.09 7.49 16.80
N LEU A 203 -8.71 7.32 15.53
CA LEU A 203 -8.36 8.42 14.63
C LEU A 203 -9.57 9.30 14.28
N LEU A 204 -10.71 8.69 13.93
CA LEU A 204 -11.93 9.40 13.58
C LEU A 204 -12.56 10.14 14.78
N ALA A 205 -12.34 9.65 16.00
CA ALA A 205 -12.74 10.31 17.25
C ALA A 205 -11.79 11.45 17.67
N GLY A 206 -10.78 11.80 16.86
CA GLY A 206 -9.85 12.88 17.17
C GLY A 206 -8.74 12.47 18.14
N LYS A 207 -8.31 11.21 18.10
CA LYS A 207 -7.18 10.67 18.89
C LYS A 207 -7.41 10.69 20.41
N THR A 208 -8.66 10.58 20.84
CA THR A 208 -9.03 10.49 22.26
C THR A 208 -8.88 9.06 22.79
N GLY A 209 -8.12 8.89 23.87
CA GLY A 209 -7.92 7.60 24.55
C GLY A 209 -6.55 6.98 24.27
N THR A 210 -6.45 5.66 24.44
CA THR A 210 -5.21 4.90 24.28
C THR A 210 -5.07 4.36 22.85
N VAL A 211 -3.88 4.49 22.28
CA VAL A 211 -3.55 3.83 21.00
C VAL A 211 -3.63 2.30 21.18
N PRO A 212 -4.26 1.55 20.26
CA PRO A 212 -4.36 0.10 20.40
C PRO A 212 -3.00 -0.61 20.41
N SER A 213 -2.89 -1.70 21.17
CA SER A 213 -1.77 -2.64 21.03
C SER A 213 -1.68 -3.17 19.61
N GLY A 214 -0.47 -3.40 19.11
CA GLY A 214 -0.18 -3.75 17.72
C GLY A 214 0.03 -2.52 16.82
N VAL A 215 -0.17 -1.30 17.33
CA VAL A 215 0.05 -0.07 16.55
C VAL A 215 1.34 0.63 17.00
N THR A 216 2.20 0.91 16.03
CA THR A 216 3.37 1.78 16.17
C THR A 216 2.96 3.23 15.95
N TYR A 217 3.41 4.14 16.81
CA TYR A 217 3.11 5.57 16.73
C TYR A 217 4.27 6.42 17.28
N ARG A 218 4.21 7.74 17.09
CA ARG A 218 5.18 8.69 17.68
C ARG A 218 4.58 9.36 18.91
N GLU A 219 5.33 9.32 20.02
CA GLU A 219 5.08 10.11 21.22
C GLU A 219 6.19 11.17 21.33
N GLY A 220 5.93 12.35 20.77
CA GLY A 220 6.99 13.33 20.52
C GLY A 220 8.02 12.78 19.51
N GLU A 221 9.30 12.75 19.90
CA GLU A 221 10.38 12.21 19.07
C GLU A 221 10.59 10.69 19.23
N LYS A 222 9.92 10.06 20.20
CA LYS A 222 10.08 8.63 20.48
C LYS A 222 9.09 7.80 19.70
N ILE A 223 9.55 6.67 19.17
CA ILE A 223 8.70 5.64 18.60
C ILE A 223 8.18 4.78 19.75
N ALA A 224 6.86 4.69 19.88
CA ALA A 224 6.17 3.88 20.85
C ALA A 224 5.48 2.70 20.16
N PHE A 225 5.55 1.53 20.79
CA PHE A 225 4.92 0.30 20.32
C PHE A 225 4.62 -0.59 21.53
N SER A 226 3.45 -1.22 21.53
CA SER A 226 3.09 -2.28 22.47
C SER A 226 2.55 -3.44 21.65
N PRO A 227 3.12 -4.66 21.74
CA PRO A 227 2.71 -5.78 20.90
C PRO A 227 1.27 -6.21 21.23
N ASN A 228 0.52 -6.59 20.20
CA ASN A 228 -0.73 -7.31 20.39
C ASN A 228 -0.42 -8.81 20.58
N GLN A 229 -0.81 -9.38 21.71
CA GLN A 229 -0.64 -10.80 22.00
C GLN A 229 -1.92 -11.62 21.74
N SER A 230 -3.03 -10.94 21.45
CA SER A 230 -4.29 -11.59 21.12
C SER A 230 -4.25 -12.11 19.69
N LEU A 231 -4.62 -13.38 19.51
CA LEU A 231 -4.89 -13.96 18.20
C LEU A 231 -6.35 -13.70 17.85
N PHE A 232 -6.60 -13.28 16.61
CA PHE A 232 -7.94 -13.24 16.10
C PHE A 232 -8.46 -14.67 15.90
N THR A 233 -9.52 -15.01 16.62
CA THR A 233 -10.09 -16.38 16.63
C THR A 233 -11.54 -16.43 16.16
N ASP A 234 -12.19 -15.28 15.98
CA ASP A 234 -13.63 -15.18 15.76
C ASP A 234 -14.00 -15.09 14.27
N PHE A 235 -13.36 -15.91 13.44
CA PHE A 235 -13.60 -15.96 12.00
C PHE A 235 -15.08 -16.26 11.65
N ALA A 236 -15.79 -16.97 12.53
CA ALA A 236 -17.19 -17.31 12.34
C ALA A 236 -18.14 -16.10 12.44
N LYS A 237 -17.74 -15.03 13.15
CA LYS A 237 -18.50 -13.77 13.21
C LYS A 237 -18.14 -12.80 12.10
N MET A 238 -17.10 -13.11 11.33
CA MET A 238 -16.73 -12.33 10.17
C MET A 238 -17.54 -12.80 8.96
N GLY A 239 -18.23 -11.88 8.30
CA GLY A 239 -18.78 -12.17 6.97
C GLY A 239 -17.65 -12.47 5.97
N PRO A 240 -17.96 -12.94 4.75
CA PRO A 240 -16.94 -13.06 3.72
C PRO A 240 -16.25 -11.70 3.48
N PRO A 241 -14.98 -11.68 3.05
CA PRO A 241 -14.33 -10.46 2.58
C PRO A 241 -15.19 -9.74 1.54
N ASP A 242 -15.25 -8.43 1.64
CA ASP A 242 -15.98 -7.57 0.72
C ASP A 242 -15.11 -7.22 -0.49
N TYR A 243 -15.51 -7.68 -1.67
CA TYR A 243 -14.78 -7.48 -2.92
C TYR A 243 -15.54 -6.59 -3.92
N ASP A 244 -16.56 -5.87 -3.48
CA ASP A 244 -17.44 -5.11 -4.37
C ASP A 244 -16.65 -4.07 -5.18
N ASP A 245 -15.77 -3.30 -4.53
CA ASP A 245 -14.92 -2.29 -5.20
C ASP A 245 -13.97 -2.92 -6.25
N TYR A 246 -13.48 -4.13 -5.99
CA TYR A 246 -12.65 -4.85 -6.96
C TYR A 246 -13.45 -5.28 -8.19
N TYR A 247 -14.66 -5.82 -8.00
CA TYR A 247 -15.50 -6.25 -9.11
C TYR A 247 -16.13 -5.08 -9.88
N HIS A 248 -16.48 -3.99 -9.20
CA HIS A 248 -16.86 -2.75 -9.85
C HIS A 248 -15.74 -2.23 -10.74
N LEU A 249 -14.49 -2.22 -10.24
CA LEU A 249 -13.32 -1.83 -11.04
C LEU A 249 -13.13 -2.72 -12.29
N LEU A 250 -13.33 -4.02 -12.18
CA LEU A 250 -13.20 -4.94 -13.33
C LEU A 250 -14.29 -4.76 -14.39
N ALA A 251 -15.41 -4.13 -14.03
CA ALA A 251 -16.53 -3.88 -14.94
C ALA A 251 -16.37 -2.56 -15.74
N GLU A 252 -15.41 -1.70 -15.37
CA GLU A 252 -15.06 -0.47 -16.09
C GLU A 252 -14.16 -0.72 -17.30
#